data_AF-A0A966KIB7-F1
#
_entry.id   AF-A0A966KIB7-F1
#
_cell.length_a   1.000
_cell.length_b   1.000
_cell.length_c   1.000
_cell.angle_alpha   90.00
_cell.angle_beta   90.00
_cell.angle_gamma   90.00
#
_symmetry.space_group_name_H-M   'P 1'
#
loop_
_entity.id
_entity.type
_entity.pdbx_description
1 polymer ?
#
loop_
_entity_poly.entity_id
_entity_poly.type
_entity_poly.pdbx_seq_one_letter_code
_entity_poly.pdbx_strand_id
1 'polypeptide(L)'
;DEQADPQVHGGTEKALYMYPQEHYPFWSSLLSEAKGQSIHLEHGYLGENLTISGLTEHDVYVGDRLRIGAIECAVTKLREPCYKFTAKTGVASVAKAMIQGARSGWYVRVLQGGRIQAGDAITVIPGPREYSIAQQNRALLHRGA
;
A
#
# COMPACT_ATOMS: atom_id res chain seq x y z
N ASP A 1 14.71 -8.79 -12.88
CA ASP A 1 15.50 -7.68 -12.35
C ASP A 1 16.44 -8.26 -11.31
N GLU A 2 17.68 -8.51 -11.71
CA GLU A 2 18.77 -8.84 -10.78
C GLU A 2 19.29 -7.54 -10.21
N GLN A 3 19.23 -7.39 -8.88
CA GLN A 3 20.10 -6.52 -8.08
C GLN A 3 19.75 -6.72 -6.59
N ALA A 4 20.67 -7.24 -5.77
CA ALA A 4 21.85 -6.59 -5.18
C ALA A 4 21.51 -6.03 -3.78
N ASP A 5 22.16 -6.66 -2.80
CA ASP A 5 22.29 -6.29 -1.39
C ASP A 5 21.02 -6.31 -0.49
N PRO A 6 20.78 -7.40 0.28
CA PRO A 6 19.63 -7.51 1.18
C PRO A 6 19.71 -6.63 2.44
N GLN A 7 20.79 -5.88 2.68
CA GLN A 7 20.95 -5.10 3.92
C GLN A 7 20.55 -3.62 3.83
N VAL A 8 20.45 -3.03 2.63
CA VAL A 8 20.36 -1.55 2.54
C VAL A 8 18.94 -1.03 2.25
N HIS A 9 18.00 -1.90 1.87
CA HIS A 9 16.62 -1.49 1.60
C HIS A 9 15.58 -2.37 2.31
N GLY A 10 15.00 -1.83 3.39
CA GLY A 10 13.67 -2.23 3.86
C GLY A 10 13.56 -3.43 4.80
N GLY A 11 14.60 -4.25 4.96
CA GLY A 11 14.62 -5.41 5.85
C GLY A 11 13.59 -6.50 5.47
N THR A 12 13.70 -7.66 6.10
CA THR A 12 12.76 -8.80 5.95
C THR A 12 11.30 -8.44 6.27
N GLU A 13 11.03 -7.26 6.84
CA GLU A 13 9.70 -6.77 7.22
C GLU A 13 8.93 -5.98 6.13
N LYS A 14 9.58 -5.60 5.02
CA LYS A 14 8.96 -4.83 3.93
C LYS A 14 9.24 -5.46 2.57
N ALA A 15 8.88 -6.73 2.44
CA ALA A 15 9.16 -7.49 1.22
C ALA A 15 8.30 -7.02 0.05
N LEU A 16 7.02 -6.71 0.28
CA LEU A 16 6.10 -6.28 -0.78
C LEU A 16 5.21 -5.14 -0.31
N TYR A 17 5.02 -4.14 -1.17
CA TYR A 17 4.02 -3.08 -1.01
C TYR A 17 2.75 -3.45 -1.80
N MET A 18 1.62 -3.52 -1.09
CA MET A 18 0.31 -3.83 -1.66
C MET A 18 -0.57 -2.60 -1.68
N TYR A 19 -1.33 -2.40 -2.77
CA TYR A 19 -2.18 -1.23 -2.95
C TYR A 19 -3.56 -1.58 -3.55
N PRO A 20 -4.67 -1.15 -2.94
CA PRO A 20 -6.02 -1.34 -3.49
C PRO A 20 -6.25 -0.54 -4.78
N GLN A 21 -6.70 -1.20 -5.83
CA GLN A 21 -7.02 -0.54 -7.11
C GLN A 21 -8.20 0.43 -6.97
N GLU A 22 -9.06 0.22 -5.98
CA GLU A 22 -10.22 1.04 -5.64
C GLU A 22 -9.85 2.52 -5.40
N HIS A 23 -8.58 2.81 -5.07
CA HIS A 23 -8.09 4.16 -4.83
C HIS A 23 -7.62 4.88 -6.10
N TYR A 24 -7.39 4.17 -7.21
CA TYR A 24 -6.90 4.77 -8.46
C TYR A 24 -7.81 5.84 -9.04
N PRO A 25 -9.15 5.68 -9.07
CA PRO A 25 -10.06 6.73 -9.54
C PRO A 25 -9.95 8.02 -8.71
N PHE A 26 -9.76 7.91 -7.39
CA PHE A 26 -9.57 9.06 -6.52
C PHE A 26 -8.30 9.84 -6.88
N TRP A 27 -7.17 9.13 -7.04
CA TRP A 27 -5.91 9.78 -7.39
C TRP A 27 -5.91 10.37 -8.78
N SER A 28 -6.49 9.66 -9.75
CA SER A 28 -6.67 10.15 -11.11
C SER A 28 -7.45 11.47 -11.12
N SER A 29 -8.55 11.53 -10.35
CA SER A 29 -9.38 12.74 -10.22
C SER A 29 -8.63 13.88 -9.53
N LEU A 30 -8.01 13.61 -8.38
CA LEU A 30 -7.28 14.62 -7.60
C LEU A 30 -6.13 15.23 -8.41
N LEU A 31 -5.37 14.38 -9.11
CA LEU A 31 -4.26 14.86 -9.94
C LEU A 31 -4.78 15.59 -11.19
N SER A 32 -5.89 15.14 -11.77
CA SER A 32 -6.49 15.82 -12.93
C SER A 32 -6.93 17.23 -12.58
N GLU A 33 -7.62 17.39 -11.44
CA GLU A 33 -8.04 18.69 -10.92
C GLU A 33 -6.83 19.58 -10.61
N ALA A 34 -5.85 19.07 -9.86
CA ALA A 34 -4.68 19.84 -9.46
C ALA A 34 -3.81 20.30 -10.65
N LYS A 35 -3.83 19.57 -11.76
CA LYS A 35 -3.01 19.87 -12.95
C LYS A 35 -3.80 20.46 -14.13
N GLY A 36 -5.12 20.58 -14.02
CA GLY A 36 -5.98 21.11 -15.08
C GLY A 36 -5.98 20.28 -16.37
N GLN A 37 -5.71 18.98 -16.29
CA GLN A 37 -5.70 18.07 -17.45
C GLN A 37 -6.18 16.68 -17.04
N SER A 38 -6.73 15.90 -17.97
CA SER A 38 -7.16 14.52 -17.67
C SER A 38 -5.95 13.62 -17.44
N ILE A 39 -5.92 12.94 -16.30
CA ILE A 39 -4.86 12.01 -15.88
C ILE A 39 -5.50 10.69 -15.53
N HIS A 40 -5.06 9.64 -16.23
CA HIS A 40 -5.35 8.25 -15.89
C HIS A 40 -4.08 7.62 -15.32
N LEU A 41 -4.17 6.99 -14.16
CA LEU A 41 -3.03 6.35 -13.51
C LEU A 41 -3.01 4.85 -13.81
N GLU A 42 -1.86 4.36 -14.28
CA GLU A 42 -1.60 2.94 -14.48
C GLU A 42 -1.18 2.26 -13.17
N HIS A 43 -1.50 0.98 -13.03
CA HIS A 43 -1.04 0.15 -11.92
C HIS A 43 0.49 0.23 -11.71
N GLY A 44 0.94 0.30 -10.46
CA GLY A 44 2.34 0.59 -10.10
C GLY A 44 2.67 2.08 -9.98
N TYR A 45 1.74 3.00 -10.29
CA TYR A 45 2.00 4.43 -10.17
C TYR A 45 2.33 4.85 -8.74
N LEU A 46 1.77 4.20 -7.72
CA LEU A 46 2.05 4.50 -6.31
C LEU A 46 3.38 3.87 -5.86
N GLY A 47 4.02 3.07 -6.71
CA GLY A 47 5.25 2.33 -6.43
C GLY A 47 5.01 0.99 -5.76
N GLU A 48 3.79 0.48 -5.81
CA GLU A 48 3.42 -0.82 -5.27
C GLU A 48 3.98 -1.97 -6.11
N ASN A 49 4.22 -3.10 -5.44
CA ASN A 49 4.60 -4.34 -6.09
C ASN A 49 3.35 -5.12 -6.53
N LEU A 50 2.29 -5.07 -5.72
CA LEU A 50 1.03 -5.76 -5.97
C LEU A 50 -0.13 -4.78 -5.93
N THR A 51 -0.75 -4.55 -7.08
CA THR A 51 -2.07 -3.93 -7.15
C THR A 51 -3.12 -5.01 -6.91
N ILE A 52 -4.05 -4.76 -5.99
CA ILE A 52 -5.05 -5.74 -5.54
C ILE A 52 -6.47 -5.16 -5.62
N SER A 53 -7.48 -6.00 -5.39
CA SER A 53 -8.89 -5.59 -5.25
C SER A 53 -9.60 -6.37 -4.16
N GLY A 54 -10.71 -5.82 -3.69
CA GLY A 54 -11.62 -6.43 -2.72
C GLY A 54 -11.20 -6.25 -1.27
N LEU A 55 -10.07 -5.58 -1.01
CA LEU A 55 -9.56 -5.30 0.33
C LEU A 55 -9.10 -3.85 0.40
N THR A 56 -9.52 -3.15 1.45
CA THR A 56 -9.04 -1.82 1.77
C THR A 56 -8.34 -1.80 3.12
N GLU A 57 -7.78 -0.65 3.49
CA GLU A 57 -7.12 -0.41 4.76
C GLU A 57 -8.03 -0.63 5.97
N HIS A 58 -9.35 -0.65 5.76
CA HIS A 58 -10.35 -0.94 6.80
C HIS A 58 -10.52 -2.45 7.06
N ASP A 59 -10.19 -3.29 6.08
CA ASP A 59 -10.43 -4.74 6.12
C ASP A 59 -9.19 -5.52 6.56
N VAL A 60 -8.03 -4.85 6.57
CA VAL A 60 -6.71 -5.45 6.77
C VAL A 60 -6.08 -4.93 8.06
N TYR A 61 -5.56 -5.84 8.86
CA TYR A 61 -4.97 -5.57 10.17
C TYR A 61 -3.52 -5.98 10.24
N VAL A 62 -2.73 -5.29 11.06
CA VAL A 62 -1.37 -5.73 11.34
C VAL A 62 -1.38 -7.10 12.00
N GLY A 63 -0.54 -7.99 11.47
CA GLY A 63 -0.48 -9.40 11.87
C GLY A 63 -1.43 -10.32 11.11
N ASP A 64 -2.35 -9.81 10.29
CA ASP A 64 -3.12 -10.67 9.36
C ASP A 64 -2.16 -11.40 8.43
N ARG A 65 -2.47 -12.67 8.12
CA ARG A 65 -1.74 -13.43 7.10
C ARG A 65 -2.52 -13.44 5.80
N LEU A 66 -1.82 -13.20 4.69
CA LEU A 66 -2.38 -13.19 3.35
C LEU A 66 -1.80 -14.37 2.59
N ARG A 67 -2.67 -15.24 2.08
CA ARG A 67 -2.30 -16.28 1.11
C ARG A 67 -2.67 -15.82 -0.28
N ILE A 68 -1.69 -15.85 -1.18
CA ILE A 68 -1.82 -15.41 -2.57
C ILE A 68 -1.10 -16.44 -3.43
N GLY A 69 -1.81 -17.18 -4.27
CA GLY A 69 -1.19 -18.28 -5.02
C GLY A 69 -0.37 -19.20 -4.12
N ALA A 70 0.94 -19.32 -4.39
CA ALA A 70 1.86 -20.15 -3.59
C ALA A 70 2.64 -19.39 -2.49
N ILE A 71 2.37 -18.11 -2.24
CA ILE A 71 3.02 -17.35 -1.17
C ILE A 71 2.12 -17.18 0.05
N GLU A 72 2.75 -17.12 1.23
CA GLU A 72 2.12 -16.67 2.46
C GLU A 72 2.89 -15.45 2.99
N CYS A 73 2.16 -14.39 3.30
CA CYS A 73 2.71 -13.13 3.78
C CYS A 73 2.04 -12.70 5.08
N ALA A 74 2.70 -11.89 5.89
CA ALA A 74 2.09 -11.23 7.05
C ALA A 74 2.08 -9.71 6.87
N VAL A 75 0.96 -9.08 7.17
CA VAL A 75 0.79 -7.62 7.16
C VAL A 75 1.62 -7.02 8.29
N THR A 76 2.48 -6.06 7.94
CA THR A 76 3.43 -5.47 8.91
C THR A 76 3.02 -4.07 9.34
N LYS A 77 2.82 -3.14 8.40
CA LYS A 77 2.38 -1.78 8.71
C LYS A 77 1.87 -1.04 7.49
N LEU A 78 1.22 0.10 7.72
CA LEU A 78 0.86 1.01 6.63
C LEU A 78 2.10 1.50 5.84
N ARG A 79 1.85 1.93 4.60
CA ARG A 79 2.82 2.75 3.89
C ARG A 79 2.68 4.21 4.31
N GLU A 80 3.61 4.68 5.14
CA GLU A 80 3.64 6.10 5.52
C GLU A 80 3.80 6.99 4.27
N PRO A 81 3.14 8.15 4.18
CA PRO A 81 3.40 9.11 3.11
C PRO A 81 4.87 9.52 3.15
N CYS A 82 5.55 9.50 2.01
CA CYS A 82 6.94 9.95 1.93
C CYS A 82 7.08 11.11 0.95
N TYR A 83 8.12 11.93 1.15
CA TYR A 83 8.42 13.08 0.30
C TYR A 83 8.52 12.70 -1.19
N LYS A 84 8.99 11.48 -1.49
CA LYS A 84 9.12 10.98 -2.87
C LYS A 84 7.78 10.86 -3.57
N PHE A 85 6.69 10.54 -2.86
CA PHE A 85 5.36 10.47 -3.47
C PHE A 85 4.85 11.88 -3.84
N THR A 86 5.00 12.84 -2.94
CA THR A 86 4.70 14.26 -3.22
C THR A 86 5.55 14.78 -4.38
N ALA A 87 6.85 14.47 -4.42
CA ALA A 87 7.74 14.86 -5.50
C ALA A 87 7.36 14.22 -6.85
N LYS A 88 7.02 12.93 -6.85
CA LYS A 88 6.59 12.19 -8.06
C LYS A 88 5.31 12.78 -8.66
N THR A 89 4.36 13.15 -7.82
CA THR A 89 3.08 13.71 -8.27
C THR A 89 3.18 15.19 -8.64
N GLY A 90 4.07 15.94 -7.99
CA GLY A 90 4.18 17.40 -8.13
C GLY A 90 3.02 18.15 -7.48
N VAL A 91 2.24 17.49 -6.62
CA VAL A 91 1.03 18.06 -6.00
C VAL A 91 1.16 18.00 -4.48
N ALA A 92 1.26 19.15 -3.82
CA ALA A 92 1.56 19.22 -2.38
C ALA A 92 0.49 18.57 -1.48
N SER A 93 -0.77 18.57 -1.92
CA SER A 93 -1.90 18.04 -1.15
C SER A 93 -1.98 16.50 -1.10
N VAL A 94 -1.22 15.78 -1.93
CA VAL A 94 -1.37 14.31 -2.05
C VAL A 94 -1.03 13.56 -0.76
N ALA A 95 -0.01 14.02 -0.02
CA ALA A 95 0.37 13.39 1.23
C ALA A 95 -0.75 13.54 2.28
N LYS A 96 -1.35 14.73 2.37
CA LYS A 96 -2.48 14.99 3.26
C LYS A 96 -3.71 14.18 2.84
N ALA A 97 -4.02 14.14 1.54
CA ALA A 97 -5.13 13.37 1.00
C ALA A 97 -4.99 11.86 1.27
N MET A 98 -3.77 11.33 1.21
CA MET A 98 -3.46 9.92 1.52
C MET A 98 -3.84 9.59 2.96
N ILE A 99 -3.37 10.39 3.92
CA ILE A 99 -3.64 10.15 5.34
C ILE A 99 -5.13 10.33 5.65
N GLN A 100 -5.73 11.44 5.19
CA GLN A 100 -7.13 11.75 5.48
C GLN A 100 -8.11 10.74 4.87
N GLY A 101 -7.80 10.22 3.69
CA GLY A 101 -8.59 9.20 3.03
C GLY A 101 -8.28 7.77 3.46
N ALA A 102 -7.30 7.57 4.36
CA ALA A 102 -6.74 6.27 4.68
C ALA A 102 -6.33 5.44 3.46
N ARG A 103 -5.78 6.07 2.41
CA ARG A 103 -5.44 5.46 1.09
C ARG A 103 -3.96 5.18 0.95
N SER A 104 -3.34 4.56 1.96
CA SER A 104 -1.90 4.34 1.99
C SER A 104 -1.47 3.03 1.33
N GLY A 105 -2.32 2.02 1.29
CA GLY A 105 -1.89 0.63 1.18
C GLY A 105 -1.03 0.21 2.38
N TRP A 106 -0.36 -0.93 2.26
CA TRP A 106 0.41 -1.53 3.36
C TRP A 106 1.57 -2.38 2.87
N TYR A 107 2.53 -2.57 3.77
CA TYR A 107 3.62 -3.52 3.57
C TYR A 107 3.26 -4.89 4.14
N VAL A 108 3.81 -5.91 3.50
CA VAL A 108 3.84 -7.27 4.01
C VAL A 108 5.27 -7.82 4.04
N ARG A 109 5.51 -8.74 4.96
CA ARG A 109 6.68 -9.62 4.96
C ARG A 109 6.31 -10.98 4.39
N VAL A 110 7.21 -11.58 3.62
CA VAL A 110 7.02 -12.94 3.10
C VAL A 110 7.37 -13.93 4.21
N LEU A 111 6.40 -14.79 4.56
CA LEU A 111 6.59 -15.91 5.48
C LEU A 111 7.00 -17.18 4.73
N GLN A 112 6.40 -17.39 3.57
CA GLN A 112 6.70 -18.49 2.65
C GLN A 112 6.76 -17.95 1.22
N GLY A 113 7.91 -18.18 0.57
CA GLY A 113 8.12 -17.83 -0.83
C GLY A 113 7.48 -18.83 -1.79
N GLY A 114 7.33 -18.41 -3.04
CA GLY A 114 6.59 -19.14 -4.07
C GLY A 114 6.35 -18.27 -5.30
N ARG A 115 5.65 -18.84 -6.28
CA ARG A 115 5.23 -18.11 -7.48
C ARG A 115 3.79 -17.64 -7.32
N ILE A 116 3.54 -16.43 -7.79
CA ILE A 116 2.21 -15.85 -7.95
C ILE A 116 2.06 -15.34 -9.38
N GLN A 117 0.82 -15.14 -9.78
CA GLN A 117 0.46 -14.55 -11.06
C GLN A 117 -0.74 -13.61 -10.91
N ALA A 118 -0.94 -12.73 -11.90
CA ALA A 118 -2.13 -11.89 -11.93
C ALA A 118 -3.40 -12.74 -11.93
N GLY A 119 -4.39 -12.32 -11.14
CA GLY A 119 -5.65 -13.06 -10.96
C GLY A 119 -5.65 -14.07 -9.82
N ASP A 120 -4.50 -14.34 -9.18
CA ASP A 120 -4.48 -15.16 -7.97
C ASP A 120 -5.33 -14.53 -6.86
N ALA A 121 -6.20 -15.36 -6.25
CA ALA A 121 -7.07 -14.92 -5.17
C ALA A 121 -6.26 -14.63 -3.89
N ILE A 122 -6.71 -13.63 -3.14
CA ILE A 122 -6.15 -13.29 -1.83
C ILE A 122 -7.07 -13.84 -0.75
N THR A 123 -6.56 -14.76 0.07
CA THR A 123 -7.27 -15.23 1.26
C THR A 123 -6.68 -14.59 2.50
N VAL A 124 -7.51 -13.87 3.25
CA VAL A 124 -7.13 -13.27 4.54
C VAL A 124 -7.34 -14.28 5.65
N ILE A 125 -6.29 -14.55 6.41
CA ILE A 125 -6.32 -15.32 7.65
C ILE A 125 -6.16 -14.32 8.79
N PRO A 126 -7.21 -14.08 9.58
CA PRO A 126 -7.19 -13.10 10.66
C PRO A 126 -6.05 -13.34 11.66
N GLY A 127 -5.31 -12.27 11.96
CA GLY A 127 -4.38 -12.20 13.08
C GLY A 127 -5.06 -11.66 14.36
N PRO A 128 -4.31 -10.98 15.26
CA PRO A 128 -4.85 -10.42 16.50
C PRO A 128 -5.91 -9.31 16.30
N ARG A 129 -5.88 -8.62 15.16
CA ARG A 129 -6.83 -7.56 14.77
C ARG A 129 -6.96 -6.39 15.76
N GLU A 130 -5.88 -6.04 16.44
CA GLU A 130 -5.83 -4.90 17.36
C GLU A 130 -5.85 -3.55 16.62
N TYR A 131 -5.13 -3.46 15.50
CA TYR A 131 -5.00 -2.24 14.69
C TYR A 131 -5.14 -2.53 13.19
N SER A 132 -6.19 -1.99 12.59
CA SER A 132 -6.34 -1.93 11.13
C SER A 132 -5.32 -0.95 10.53
N ILE A 133 -5.01 -1.13 9.25
CA ILE A 133 -4.16 -0.19 8.52
C ILE A 133 -4.79 1.21 8.50
N ALA A 134 -6.12 1.31 8.39
CA ALA A 134 -6.84 2.58 8.45
C ALA A 134 -6.68 3.28 9.82
N GLN A 135 -6.72 2.52 10.91
CA GLN A 135 -6.46 3.07 12.25
C GLN A 135 -5.01 3.57 12.40
N GLN A 136 -4.03 2.87 11.81
CA GLN A 136 -2.65 3.38 11.79
C GLN A 136 -2.52 4.68 10.99
N ASN A 137 -3.20 4.79 9.84
CA ASN A 137 -3.26 6.03 9.06
C ASN A 137 -3.80 7.18 9.90
N ARG A 138 -4.93 6.96 10.58
CA ARG A 138 -5.54 7.97 11.45
C ARG A 138 -4.61 8.42 12.57
N ALA A 139 -3.83 7.50 13.14
CA ALA A 139 -2.85 7.84 14.18
C ALA A 139 -1.78 8.81 13.68
N LEU A 140 -1.44 8.83 12.38
CA LEU A 140 -0.50 9.80 11.81
C LEU A 140 -1.02 11.24 11.88
N LEU A 141 -2.34 11.46 11.79
CA LEU A 141 -2.94 12.80 11.93
C LEU A 141 -2.71 13.39 13.32
N HIS A 142 -2.63 12.53 14.33
CA HIS A 142 -2.50 12.93 15.73
C HIS A 142 -1.03 13.00 16.20
N ARG A 143 -0.06 12.52 15.41
CA ARG A 143 1.38 12.59 15.73
C ARG A 143 2.03 13.92 15.34
N GLY A 144 1.36 14.75 14.55
CA GLY A 144 1.84 16.06 14.11
C GLY A 144 1.15 17.25 14.80
N ALA A 145 0.41 17.00 15.89
CA ALA A 145 -0.25 18.01 16.71
C ALA A 145 0.53 18.23 18.02
#